data_AF-A0A9P9YPC0-F1
#
_entry.id   AF-A0A9P9YPC0-F1
#
_cell.length_a   1.000
_cell.length_b   1.000
_cell.length_c   1.000
_cell.angle_alpha   90.00
_cell.angle_beta   90.00
_cell.angle_gamma   90.00
#
_symmetry.space_group_name_H-M   'P 1'
#
loop_
_entity.id
_entity.type
_entity.pdbx_description
1 polymer ?
#
loop_
_entity_poly.entity_id
_entity_poly.type
_entity_poly.pdbx_seq_one_letter_code
_entity_poly.pdbx_strand_id
1 'polypeptide(L)'
;MLRNAVHLATLGVRQTRVTNCLPRLPLILQNNPQNAINVQVARDYAKGKDKKKEKGGKGKPGGKVEINEQQLREILNLDGLNSQMQKSVMQMKDDFVKHLSLRSTSGAIDTLRIKVDGQEHELQELAQISRKNPKTIIVNMIGFPQTIPDVLKAIEKSGMNLNPQQDGTTLFIPIPKVTKEHRENLSKNAKALFVKYRDAIRGVQNEHIRKLKKQPELGKDDAFAAQAQVTAIADRFISEADKLLASKQKELLGE
;
A
#
# COMPACT_ATOMS: atom_id res chain seq x y z
N MET A 1 -11.82 -67.82 -32.84
CA MET A 1 -12.08 -67.78 -34.30
C MET A 1 -13.04 -66.62 -34.56
N LEU A 2 -13.03 -65.83 -35.63
CA LEU A 2 -12.10 -65.45 -36.71
C LEU A 2 -12.98 -64.88 -37.84
N ARG A 3 -12.59 -63.76 -38.48
CA ARG A 3 -13.21 -63.16 -39.71
C ARG A 3 -14.67 -62.66 -39.54
N ASN A 4 -15.22 -61.69 -40.28
CA ASN A 4 -14.69 -60.61 -41.17
C ASN A 4 -15.27 -59.24 -40.66
N ALA A 5 -14.99 -58.01 -41.14
CA ALA A 5 -14.51 -57.46 -42.43
C ALA A 5 -15.56 -57.45 -43.57
N VAL A 6 -15.58 -56.55 -44.59
CA VAL A 6 -14.86 -55.29 -44.85
C VAL A 6 -15.61 -54.49 -45.97
N HIS A 7 -15.33 -53.18 -46.14
CA HIS A 7 -15.61 -52.34 -47.35
C HIS A 7 -17.09 -52.01 -47.72
N LEU A 8 -17.44 -51.03 -48.60
CA LEU A 8 -16.66 -50.05 -49.43
C LEU A 8 -17.46 -48.72 -49.69
N ALA A 9 -16.75 -47.57 -49.82
CA ALA A 9 -16.96 -46.40 -50.73
C ALA A 9 -18.39 -45.75 -50.92
N THR A 10 -18.62 -44.60 -51.58
CA THR A 10 -17.91 -43.95 -52.71
C THR A 10 -18.21 -42.44 -52.84
N LEU A 11 -17.15 -41.63 -53.12
CA LEU A 11 -17.00 -40.32 -53.81
C LEU A 11 -18.16 -39.26 -53.85
N GLY A 12 -17.89 -37.95 -53.92
CA GLY A 12 -16.61 -37.23 -53.80
C GLY A 12 -16.54 -35.86 -54.53
N VAL A 13 -15.39 -35.18 -54.35
CA VAL A 13 -14.71 -34.27 -55.30
C VAL A 13 -15.42 -32.99 -55.80
N ARG A 14 -14.84 -31.82 -55.46
CA ARG A 14 -14.26 -30.88 -56.45
C ARG A 14 -13.23 -29.93 -55.84
N GLN A 15 -12.27 -29.51 -56.67
CA GLN A 15 -10.95 -29.02 -56.26
C GLN A 15 -10.58 -27.75 -57.05
N THR A 16 -9.59 -26.99 -56.54
CA THR A 16 -8.78 -25.97 -57.26
C THR A 16 -9.47 -24.62 -57.62
N ARG A 17 -8.74 -23.52 -57.89
CA ARG A 17 -7.29 -23.33 -58.15
C ARG A 17 -6.79 -21.94 -57.68
N VAL A 18 -5.46 -21.77 -57.56
CA VAL A 18 -4.77 -20.49 -57.32
C VAL A 18 -4.05 -20.03 -58.59
N THR A 19 -4.10 -18.74 -58.94
CA THR A 19 -3.23 -18.08 -59.93
C THR A 19 -3.07 -16.58 -59.66
N ASN A 20 -1.86 -16.03 -59.89
CA ASN A 20 -1.54 -14.59 -59.88
C ASN A 20 -2.08 -13.84 -61.11
N CYS A 21 -2.20 -12.51 -61.03
CA CYS A 21 -1.40 -11.53 -61.82
C CYS A 21 -1.82 -10.06 -61.60
N LEU A 22 -0.90 -9.13 -61.89
CA LEU A 22 -1.07 -7.67 -61.83
C LEU A 22 -1.37 -7.09 -63.26
N PRO A 23 -1.29 -5.77 -63.53
CA PRO A 23 -2.43 -4.85 -63.39
C PRO A 23 -2.74 -4.08 -64.70
N ARG A 24 -3.80 -3.25 -64.74
CA ARG A 24 -3.93 -2.24 -65.80
C ARG A 24 -4.74 -1.00 -65.38
N LEU A 25 -4.17 0.17 -65.62
CA LEU A 25 -4.85 1.48 -65.58
C LEU A 25 -5.64 1.71 -66.87
N PRO A 26 -6.62 2.62 -66.83
CA PRO A 26 -6.61 3.70 -67.82
C PRO A 26 -6.56 5.10 -67.16
N LEU A 27 -6.00 6.06 -67.90
CA LEU A 27 -5.99 7.48 -67.56
C LEU A 27 -7.25 8.16 -68.09
N ILE A 28 -7.88 9.04 -67.28
CA ILE A 28 -8.61 10.20 -67.80
C ILE A 28 -8.20 11.42 -66.98
N LEU A 29 -7.82 12.49 -67.68
CA LEU A 29 -7.48 13.80 -67.10
C LEU A 29 -8.74 14.65 -66.99
N GLN A 30 -8.89 15.38 -65.88
CA GLN A 30 -9.45 16.73 -65.93
C GLN A 30 -8.95 17.55 -64.73
N ASN A 31 -8.33 18.70 -65.02
CA ASN A 31 -7.81 19.62 -64.01
C ASN A 31 -8.91 20.59 -63.57
N ASN A 32 -9.04 20.84 -62.27
CA ASN A 32 -9.72 22.03 -61.76
C ASN A 32 -9.04 22.54 -60.46
N PRO A 33 -8.19 23.58 -60.53
CA PRO A 33 -7.48 24.11 -59.37
C PRO A 33 -8.27 25.21 -58.66
N GLN A 34 -9.06 24.87 -57.64
CA GLN A 34 -9.64 25.86 -56.71
C GLN A 34 -9.07 25.74 -55.29
N ASN A 35 -7.82 26.20 -55.20
CA ASN A 35 -7.28 27.05 -54.13
C ASN A 35 -7.80 26.81 -52.69
N ALA A 36 -7.31 25.76 -52.03
CA ALA A 36 -7.40 25.59 -50.58
C ALA A 36 -6.00 25.54 -49.97
N ILE A 37 -5.40 26.70 -49.69
CA ILE A 37 -4.04 26.80 -49.12
C ILE A 37 -4.07 26.40 -47.64
N ASN A 38 -3.97 25.10 -47.37
CA ASN A 38 -3.82 24.58 -46.01
C ASN A 38 -2.40 24.85 -45.51
N VAL A 39 -2.16 26.06 -45.01
CA VAL A 39 -0.89 26.45 -44.37
C VAL A 39 -0.77 25.75 -43.01
N GLN A 40 -0.33 24.49 -43.04
CA GLN A 40 0.12 23.81 -41.85
C GLN A 40 1.41 24.48 -41.37
N VAL A 41 1.31 25.38 -40.39
CA VAL A 41 2.44 26.03 -39.74
C VAL A 41 3.16 25.00 -38.85
N ALA A 42 3.93 24.12 -39.48
CA ALA A 42 4.88 23.25 -38.80
C ALA A 42 5.92 24.13 -38.09
N ARG A 43 5.92 24.10 -36.76
CA ARG A 43 6.99 24.69 -35.96
C ARG A 43 8.18 23.72 -35.95
N ASP A 44 8.98 23.77 -37.01
CA ASP A 44 10.22 23.01 -37.11
C ASP A 44 11.24 23.49 -36.07
N TYR A 45 11.22 22.84 -34.91
CA TYR A 45 12.24 23.03 -33.88
C TYR A 45 13.59 22.54 -34.42
N ALA A 46 14.47 23.49 -34.72
CA ALA A 46 15.82 23.22 -35.17
C ALA A 46 16.54 22.26 -34.20
N LYS A 47 16.85 21.05 -34.66
CA LYS A 47 17.69 20.11 -33.91
C LYS A 47 19.10 20.69 -33.79
N GLY A 48 19.37 21.33 -32.65
CA GLY A 48 20.69 21.84 -32.32
C GLY A 48 21.73 20.73 -32.40
N LYS A 49 22.90 21.03 -32.98
CA LYS A 49 24.03 20.09 -33.14
C LYS A 49 24.28 19.33 -31.82
N ASP A 50 24.26 18.00 -31.89
CA ASP A 50 24.69 17.12 -30.81
C ASP A 50 26.19 17.31 -30.51
N LYS A 51 26.51 18.35 -29.74
CA LYS A 51 27.74 18.36 -28.95
C LYS A 51 27.60 17.22 -27.94
N LYS A 52 28.17 16.07 -28.30
CA LYS A 52 28.38 14.88 -27.46
C LYS A 52 29.19 15.29 -26.23
N LYS A 53 28.52 15.90 -25.25
CA LYS A 53 29.08 16.25 -23.95
C LYS A 53 29.45 14.95 -23.29
N GLU A 54 30.75 14.71 -23.17
CA GLU A 54 31.25 13.52 -22.51
C GLU A 54 30.64 13.45 -21.11
N LYS A 55 30.14 12.26 -20.76
CA LYS A 55 29.58 12.02 -19.43
C LYS A 55 30.76 11.89 -18.46
N GLY A 56 31.34 13.04 -18.07
CA GLY A 56 32.15 13.16 -16.86
C GLY A 56 31.41 12.43 -15.75
N GLY A 57 32.09 11.47 -15.13
CA GLY A 57 31.44 10.33 -14.49
C GLY A 57 30.36 10.75 -13.50
N LYS A 58 29.12 10.27 -13.70
CA LYS A 58 28.10 10.37 -12.64
C LYS A 58 28.64 9.64 -11.43
N GLY A 59 28.94 10.38 -10.35
CA GLY A 59 29.44 9.84 -9.10
C GLY A 59 28.56 8.68 -8.64
N LYS A 60 29.19 7.54 -8.38
CA LYS A 60 28.56 6.28 -7.96
C LYS A 60 27.82 6.54 -6.63
N PRO A 61 26.48 6.54 -6.59
CA PRO A 61 25.77 6.74 -5.33
C PRO A 61 26.00 5.52 -4.43
N GLY A 62 26.26 5.75 -3.14
CA GLY A 62 26.51 4.66 -2.20
C GLY A 62 27.93 4.10 -2.26
N GLY A 63 28.94 4.93 -1.99
CA GLY A 63 29.94 4.47 -1.02
C GLY A 63 29.21 4.23 0.31
N LYS A 64 29.49 3.13 1.01
CA LYS A 64 28.94 2.94 2.36
C LYS A 64 29.53 4.04 3.24
N VAL A 65 28.68 4.95 3.74
CA VAL A 65 29.11 5.89 4.76
C VAL A 65 29.31 5.09 6.03
N GLU A 66 30.57 4.87 6.39
CA GLU A 66 30.95 4.29 7.67
C GLU A 66 30.60 5.31 8.76
N ILE A 67 29.74 4.91 9.70
CA ILE A 67 29.21 5.81 10.72
C ILE A 67 30.19 5.77 11.89
N ASN A 68 31.06 6.77 11.96
CA ASN A 68 31.95 6.95 13.10
C ASN A 68 31.18 7.63 14.23
N GLU A 69 30.52 6.82 15.05
CA GLU A 69 29.65 7.29 16.13
C GLU A 69 30.37 8.20 17.14
N GLN A 70 31.69 8.07 17.34
CA GLN A 70 32.44 8.90 18.29
C GLN A 70 32.47 10.36 17.82
N GLN A 71 32.98 10.59 16.60
CA GLN A 71 33.00 11.92 15.97
C GLN A 71 31.60 12.54 15.86
N LEU A 72 30.57 11.71 15.62
CA LEU A 72 29.19 12.21 15.50
C LEU A 72 28.58 12.62 16.85
N ARG A 73 28.98 11.99 17.98
CA ARG A 73 28.51 12.34 19.33
C ARG A 73 29.09 13.65 19.85
N GLU A 74 30.30 14.00 19.42
CA GLU A 74 30.94 15.29 19.76
C GLU A 74 30.27 16.46 19.03
N ILE A 75 29.83 16.25 17.79
CA ILE A 75 29.20 17.27 16.93
C ILE A 75 27.67 17.34 17.14
N LEU A 76 27.01 16.25 17.51
CA LEU A 76 25.55 16.15 17.64
C LEU A 76 25.11 15.27 18.82
N ASN A 77 23.95 15.64 19.40
CA ASN A 77 23.21 14.76 20.31
C ASN A 77 22.60 13.57 19.53
N LEU A 78 23.41 12.53 19.36
CA LEU A 78 23.08 11.28 18.67
C LEU A 78 21.90 10.54 19.33
N ASP A 79 21.83 10.56 20.67
CA ASP A 79 20.78 9.87 21.42
C ASP A 79 19.41 10.53 21.20
N GLY A 80 19.38 11.87 21.12
CA GLY A 80 18.19 12.64 20.74
C GLY A 80 17.71 12.34 19.32
N LEU A 81 18.63 12.28 18.35
CA LEU A 81 18.35 11.89 16.96
C LEU A 81 17.75 10.47 16.89
N ASN A 82 18.43 9.49 17.48
CA ASN A 82 18.00 8.10 17.49
C ASN A 82 16.66 7.92 18.22
N SER A 83 16.47 8.56 19.38
CA SER A 83 15.20 8.49 20.13
C SER A 83 14.02 9.06 19.33
N GLN A 84 14.21 10.16 18.60
CA GLN A 84 13.16 10.76 17.76
C GLN A 84 12.79 9.86 16.56
N MET A 85 13.78 9.26 15.90
CA MET A 85 13.54 8.34 14.78
C MET A 85 12.90 7.03 15.27
N GLN A 86 13.39 6.46 16.38
CA GLN A 86 12.82 5.26 16.99
C GLN A 86 11.36 5.46 17.44
N LYS A 87 11.04 6.63 18.04
CA LYS A 87 9.66 6.99 18.39
C LYS A 87 8.73 7.03 17.17
N SER A 88 9.22 7.53 16.04
CA SER A 88 8.46 7.54 14.78
C SER A 88 8.18 6.11 14.27
N VAL A 89 9.15 5.21 14.39
CA VAL A 89 9.00 3.79 14.02
C VAL A 89 8.10 3.03 15.00
N MET A 90 8.13 3.35 16.30
CA MET A 90 7.20 2.79 17.30
C MET A 90 5.76 3.23 17.04
N GLN A 91 5.52 4.52 16.82
CA GLN A 91 4.18 5.03 16.47
C GLN A 91 3.64 4.40 15.18
N MET A 92 4.49 4.13 14.19
CA MET A 92 4.08 3.38 12.99
C MET A 92 3.64 1.94 13.31
N LYS A 93 4.34 1.25 14.22
CA LYS A 93 3.97 -0.10 14.69
C LYS A 93 2.62 -0.08 15.42
N ASP A 94 2.38 0.92 16.26
CA ASP A 94 1.12 1.10 16.99
C ASP A 94 -0.06 1.42 16.04
N ASP A 95 0.12 2.34 15.08
CA ASP A 95 -0.88 2.67 14.07
C ASP A 95 -1.19 1.45 13.18
N PHE A 96 -0.19 0.62 12.85
CA PHE A 96 -0.40 -0.62 12.13
C PHE A 96 -1.26 -1.63 12.92
N VAL A 97 -1.04 -1.78 14.23
CA VAL A 97 -1.87 -2.66 15.08
C VAL A 97 -3.31 -2.14 15.19
N LYS A 98 -3.50 -0.81 15.31
CA LYS A 98 -4.82 -0.18 15.45
C LYS A 98 -5.65 -0.18 14.17
N HIS A 99 -5.03 0.07 13.02
CA HIS A 99 -5.75 0.37 11.77
C HIS A 99 -5.70 -0.74 10.70
N LEU A 100 -4.83 -1.76 10.84
CA LEU A 100 -4.57 -2.75 9.79
C LEU A 100 -4.91 -4.21 10.19
N SER A 101 -5.80 -4.42 11.16
CA SER A 101 -6.23 -5.77 11.52
C SER A 101 -7.12 -6.40 10.44
N LEU A 102 -6.68 -7.52 9.85
CA LEU A 102 -7.51 -8.36 8.96
C LEU A 102 -8.71 -9.00 9.65
N ARG A 103 -8.67 -9.12 10.97
CA ARG A 103 -9.76 -9.66 11.78
C ARG A 103 -10.50 -8.50 12.42
N SER A 104 -11.83 -8.59 12.40
CA SER A 104 -12.59 -8.26 13.61
C SER A 104 -12.06 -9.18 14.71
N THR A 105 -11.07 -8.70 15.46
CA THR A 105 -10.57 -9.36 16.67
C THR A 105 -11.74 -9.46 17.65
N SER A 106 -11.75 -10.47 18.53
CA SER A 106 -12.77 -10.48 19.59
C SER A 106 -12.62 -9.19 20.38
N GLY A 107 -11.37 -8.83 20.74
CA GLY A 107 -11.02 -7.60 21.44
C GLY A 107 -11.69 -6.31 20.95
N ALA A 108 -11.97 -6.13 19.65
CA ALA A 108 -12.68 -4.94 19.15
C ALA A 108 -14.17 -4.90 19.54
N ILE A 109 -14.77 -6.06 19.77
CA ILE A 109 -16.10 -6.28 20.34
C ILE A 109 -16.00 -6.40 21.87
N ASP A 110 -14.97 -7.07 22.40
CA ASP A 110 -14.79 -7.25 23.85
C ASP A 110 -14.60 -5.91 24.58
N THR A 111 -13.81 -4.97 24.01
CA THR A 111 -13.63 -3.59 24.50
C THR A 111 -14.68 -2.60 23.97
N LEU A 112 -15.83 -3.08 23.48
CA LEU A 112 -16.90 -2.19 23.03
C LEU A 112 -17.54 -1.51 24.24
N ARG A 113 -17.49 -0.18 24.27
CA ARG A 113 -18.16 0.62 25.31
C ARG A 113 -19.66 0.71 25.06
N ILE A 114 -20.43 0.37 26.08
CA ILE A 114 -21.89 0.42 26.11
C ILE A 114 -22.31 1.41 27.18
N LYS A 115 -23.39 2.16 26.93
CA LYS A 115 -24.00 3.03 27.95
C LYS A 115 -25.22 2.33 28.53
N VAL A 116 -25.16 2.00 29.81
CA VAL A 116 -26.25 1.42 30.61
C VAL A 116 -26.55 2.39 31.74
N ASP A 117 -27.81 2.80 31.89
CA ASP A 117 -28.30 3.67 32.97
C ASP A 117 -27.45 4.93 33.26
N GLY A 118 -26.79 5.46 32.22
CA GLY A 118 -25.94 6.65 32.27
C GLY A 118 -24.43 6.40 32.47
N GLN A 119 -24.01 5.18 32.80
CA GLN A 119 -22.61 4.80 32.98
C GLN A 119 -22.03 4.13 31.73
N GLU A 120 -20.72 4.25 31.49
CA GLU A 120 -20.00 3.54 30.43
C GLU A 120 -19.37 2.26 30.99
N HIS A 121 -19.73 1.12 30.41
CA HIS A 121 -19.20 -0.22 30.72
C HIS A 121 -18.59 -0.87 29.48
N GLU A 122 -17.67 -1.82 29.65
CA GLU A 122 -17.15 -2.63 28.53
C GLU A 122 -17.97 -3.92 28.36
N LEU A 123 -18.14 -4.38 27.11
CA LEU A 123 -18.96 -5.57 26.83
C LEU A 123 -18.49 -6.81 27.59
N GLN A 124 -17.19 -6.94 27.84
CA GLN A 124 -16.62 -8.03 28.63
C GLN A 124 -17.08 -8.06 30.10
N GLU A 125 -17.54 -6.93 30.66
CA GLU A 125 -18.08 -6.86 32.02
C GLU A 125 -19.54 -7.34 32.09
N LEU A 126 -20.30 -7.05 31.04
CA LEU A 126 -21.74 -7.34 30.96
C LEU A 126 -22.05 -8.73 30.36
N ALA A 127 -21.12 -9.32 29.60
CA ALA A 127 -21.38 -10.48 28.77
C ALA A 127 -20.23 -11.49 28.69
N GLN A 128 -20.57 -12.77 28.62
CA GLN A 128 -19.59 -13.81 28.29
C GLN A 128 -19.48 -13.96 26.76
N ILE A 129 -18.34 -13.57 26.20
CA ILE A 129 -18.07 -13.63 24.76
C ILE A 129 -17.37 -14.95 24.41
N SER A 130 -17.85 -15.64 23.37
CA SER A 130 -17.27 -16.90 22.89
C SER A 130 -17.37 -17.04 21.37
N ARG A 131 -16.58 -17.95 20.77
CA ARG A 131 -16.53 -18.15 19.31
C ARG A 131 -17.10 -19.51 18.93
N LYS A 132 -18.29 -19.55 18.33
CA LYS A 132 -18.87 -20.78 17.75
C LYS A 132 -18.15 -21.22 16.50
N ASN A 133 -17.83 -20.25 15.63
CA ASN A 133 -17.26 -20.46 14.32
C ASN A 133 -16.33 -19.28 13.95
N PRO A 134 -15.40 -19.45 12.99
CA PRO A 134 -14.60 -18.32 12.46
C PRO A 134 -15.42 -17.16 11.86
N LYS A 135 -16.71 -17.40 11.58
CA LYS A 135 -17.68 -16.44 11.01
C LYS A 135 -18.73 -15.97 12.02
N THR A 136 -18.73 -16.47 13.26
CA THR A 136 -19.83 -16.23 14.22
C THR A 136 -19.32 -16.20 15.66
N ILE A 137 -19.43 -15.02 16.27
CA ILE A 137 -19.26 -14.82 17.72
C ILE A 137 -20.62 -15.03 18.40
N ILE A 138 -20.58 -15.59 19.60
CA ILE A 138 -21.70 -15.66 20.54
C ILE A 138 -21.40 -14.69 21.69
N VAL A 139 -22.37 -13.89 22.08
CA VAL A 139 -22.32 -13.05 23.28
C VAL A 139 -23.48 -13.44 24.19
N ASN A 140 -23.17 -14.05 25.34
CA ASN A 140 -24.16 -14.53 26.30
C ASN A 140 -24.43 -13.46 27.37
N MET A 141 -25.70 -13.02 27.48
CA MET A 141 -26.15 -11.93 28.36
C MET A 141 -26.92 -12.42 29.59
N ILE A 142 -26.62 -13.62 30.07
CA ILE A 142 -27.41 -14.33 31.09
C ILE A 142 -27.49 -13.53 32.42
N GLY A 143 -26.44 -12.79 32.78
CA GLY A 143 -26.44 -11.95 33.98
C GLY A 143 -27.26 -10.66 33.86
N PHE A 144 -27.38 -10.10 32.66
CA PHE A 144 -27.97 -8.77 32.42
C PHE A 144 -28.86 -8.74 31.17
N PRO A 145 -29.97 -9.51 31.11
CA PRO A 145 -30.82 -9.59 29.92
C PRO A 145 -31.48 -8.25 29.54
N GLN A 146 -31.56 -7.28 30.47
CA GLN A 146 -32.15 -5.96 30.23
C GLN A 146 -31.25 -5.02 29.41
N THR A 147 -29.93 -5.27 29.34
CA THR A 147 -28.96 -4.38 28.66
C THR A 147 -28.77 -4.73 27.17
N ILE A 148 -29.32 -5.86 26.73
CA ILE A 148 -29.34 -6.31 25.33
C ILE A 148 -29.68 -5.19 24.33
N PRO A 149 -30.78 -4.41 24.47
CA PRO A 149 -31.11 -3.34 23.52
C PRO A 149 -30.04 -2.25 23.41
N ASP A 150 -29.30 -1.95 24.47
CA ASP A 150 -28.24 -0.94 24.44
C ASP A 150 -26.92 -1.49 23.89
N VAL A 151 -26.68 -2.80 24.05
CA VAL A 151 -25.59 -3.50 23.37
C VAL A 151 -25.83 -3.56 21.87
N LEU A 152 -27.06 -3.84 21.41
CA LEU A 152 -27.42 -3.79 19.98
C LEU A 152 -27.14 -2.38 19.40
N LYS A 153 -27.64 -1.33 20.06
CA LYS A 153 -27.35 0.08 19.68
C LYS A 153 -25.85 0.41 19.70
N ALA A 154 -25.07 -0.16 20.62
CA ALA A 154 -23.62 0.05 20.68
C ALA A 154 -22.89 -0.64 19.53
N ILE A 155 -23.29 -1.86 19.16
CA ILE A 155 -22.74 -2.59 18.01
C ILE A 155 -23.02 -1.84 16.71
N GLU A 156 -24.23 -1.30 16.53
CA GLU A 156 -24.57 -0.45 15.38
C GLU A 156 -23.71 0.83 15.33
N LYS A 157 -23.65 1.57 16.44
CA LYS A 157 -22.88 2.82 16.57
C LYS A 157 -21.37 2.64 16.43
N SER A 158 -20.84 1.43 16.64
CA SER A 158 -19.41 1.13 16.51
C SER A 158 -18.84 1.31 15.09
N GLY A 159 -19.71 1.36 14.07
CA GLY A 159 -19.28 1.41 12.67
C GLY A 159 -18.71 0.09 12.12
N MET A 160 -18.74 -1.00 12.91
CA MET A 160 -18.25 -2.32 12.47
C MET A 160 -19.12 -3.00 11.41
N ASN A 161 -20.30 -2.46 11.09
CA ASN A 161 -21.24 -2.97 10.08
C ASN A 161 -21.60 -4.46 10.27
N LEU A 162 -21.80 -4.85 11.53
CA LEU A 162 -22.23 -6.20 11.93
C LEU A 162 -23.74 -6.20 12.17
N ASN A 163 -24.42 -7.28 11.80
CA ASN A 163 -25.87 -7.45 12.01
C ASN A 163 -26.12 -8.51 13.11
N PRO A 164 -26.16 -8.13 14.40
CA PRO A 164 -26.39 -9.07 15.50
C PRO A 164 -27.81 -9.66 15.48
N GLN A 165 -27.92 -10.98 15.53
CA GLN A 165 -29.19 -11.69 15.69
C GLN A 165 -29.40 -12.08 17.16
N GLN A 166 -30.52 -11.67 17.76
CA GLN A 166 -30.90 -12.08 19.11
C GLN A 166 -31.62 -13.45 19.11
N ASP A 167 -31.29 -14.26 20.11
CA ASP A 167 -31.94 -15.53 20.46
C ASP A 167 -32.07 -15.59 22.00
N GLY A 168 -33.21 -15.15 22.52
CA GLY A 168 -33.44 -15.01 23.97
C GLY A 168 -32.40 -14.12 24.66
N THR A 169 -31.58 -14.72 25.53
CA THR A 169 -30.48 -14.09 26.28
C THR A 169 -29.13 -14.14 25.56
N THR A 170 -29.09 -14.56 24.30
CA THR A 170 -27.88 -14.79 23.52
C THR A 170 -27.88 -13.96 22.24
N LEU A 171 -26.75 -13.35 21.89
CA LEU A 171 -26.57 -12.64 20.61
C LEU A 171 -25.58 -13.40 19.72
N PHE A 172 -26.03 -13.73 18.50
CA PHE A 172 -25.19 -14.27 17.45
C PHE A 172 -24.72 -13.15 16.53
N ILE A 173 -23.40 -12.90 16.51
CA ILE A 173 -22.80 -11.83 15.70
C ILE A 173 -22.11 -12.47 14.47
N PRO A 174 -22.69 -12.39 13.27
CA PRO A 174 -22.08 -12.85 12.04
C PRO A 174 -20.98 -11.87 11.59
N ILE A 175 -19.75 -12.37 11.47
CA ILE A 175 -18.62 -11.61 10.93
C ILE A 175 -18.65 -11.72 9.40
N PRO A 176 -18.71 -10.60 8.64
CA PRO A 176 -18.63 -10.65 7.19
C PRO A 176 -17.27 -11.17 6.73
N LYS A 177 -17.23 -11.86 5.59
CA LYS A 177 -15.95 -12.28 4.98
C LYS A 177 -15.17 -11.04 4.53
N VAL A 178 -13.92 -10.91 4.94
CA VAL A 178 -13.01 -9.92 4.33
C VAL A 178 -12.83 -10.22 2.84
N THR A 179 -13.31 -9.32 1.99
CA THR A 179 -13.17 -9.42 0.53
C THR A 179 -11.74 -9.12 0.09
N LYS A 180 -11.39 -9.51 -1.14
CA LYS A 180 -10.08 -9.15 -1.72
C LYS A 180 -9.90 -7.63 -1.79
N GLU A 181 -10.96 -6.91 -2.18
CA GLU A 181 -11.02 -5.44 -2.20
C GLU A 181 -10.73 -4.84 -0.82
N HIS A 182 -11.27 -5.41 0.27
CA HIS A 182 -10.99 -4.95 1.62
C HIS A 182 -9.52 -5.15 2.01
N ARG A 183 -8.92 -6.32 1.68
CA ARG A 183 -7.47 -6.56 1.87
C ARG A 183 -6.60 -5.57 1.08
N GLU A 184 -6.96 -5.33 -0.17
CA GLU A 184 -6.27 -4.35 -1.03
C GLU A 184 -6.39 -2.92 -0.47
N ASN A 185 -7.55 -2.55 0.07
CA ASN A 185 -7.76 -1.24 0.69
C ASN A 185 -6.99 -1.09 2.01
N LEU A 186 -6.92 -2.13 2.85
CA LEU A 186 -6.02 -2.15 4.01
C LEU A 186 -4.54 -2.02 3.58
N SER A 187 -4.12 -2.68 2.50
CA SER A 187 -2.75 -2.55 1.97
C SER A 187 -2.44 -1.14 1.41
N LYS A 188 -3.42 -0.46 0.82
CA LYS A 188 -3.33 0.98 0.45
C LYS A 188 -3.20 1.86 1.70
N ASN A 189 -4.02 1.61 2.74
CA ASN A 189 -3.97 2.36 4.01
C ASN A 189 -2.62 2.17 4.72
N ALA A 190 -2.07 0.95 4.73
CA ALA A 190 -0.74 0.65 5.26
C ALA A 190 0.34 1.50 4.58
N LYS A 191 0.28 1.62 3.25
CA LYS A 191 1.21 2.44 2.46
C LYS A 191 1.04 3.94 2.73
N ALA A 192 -0.18 4.42 2.96
CA ALA A 192 -0.44 5.81 3.34
C ALA A 192 0.15 6.14 4.73
N LEU A 193 -0.06 5.26 5.72
CA LEU A 193 0.54 5.38 7.06
C LEU A 193 2.08 5.34 6.99
N PHE A 194 2.66 4.43 6.21
CA PHE A 194 4.11 4.41 5.99
C PHE A 194 4.64 5.72 5.40
N VAL A 195 3.96 6.32 4.41
CA VAL A 195 4.38 7.61 3.82
C VAL A 195 4.40 8.73 4.88
N LYS A 196 3.34 8.82 5.73
CA LYS A 196 3.28 9.74 6.88
C LYS A 196 4.51 9.59 7.79
N TYR A 197 4.87 8.36 8.19
CA TYR A 197 6.00 8.12 9.11
C TYR A 197 7.37 8.26 8.45
N ARG A 198 7.54 7.85 7.19
CA ARG A 198 8.76 8.09 6.40
C ARG A 198 9.06 9.58 6.29
N ASP A 199 8.04 10.40 6.02
CA ASP A 199 8.23 11.84 5.86
C ASP A 199 8.37 12.56 7.22
N ALA A 200 7.86 11.99 8.32
CA ALA A 200 8.21 12.41 9.68
C ALA A 200 9.70 12.14 10.02
N ILE A 201 10.24 10.95 9.69
CA ILE A 201 11.67 10.63 9.85
C ILE A 201 12.55 11.59 9.06
N ARG A 202 12.15 11.93 7.83
CA ARG A 202 12.80 12.98 7.01
C ARG A 202 12.64 14.38 7.59
N GLY A 203 11.53 14.67 8.26
CA GLY A 203 11.34 15.91 9.03
C GLY A 203 12.41 16.06 10.10
N VAL A 204 12.59 15.03 10.94
CA VAL A 204 13.64 14.96 11.98
C VAL A 204 15.03 15.11 11.36
N GLN A 205 15.34 14.34 10.30
CA GLN A 205 16.61 14.45 9.57
C GLN A 205 16.89 15.89 9.10
N ASN A 206 15.90 16.54 8.47
CA ASN A 206 16.04 17.92 8.00
C ASN A 206 16.18 18.93 9.14
N GLU A 207 15.56 18.71 10.30
CA GLU A 207 15.71 19.56 11.47
C GLU A 207 17.15 19.52 12.01
N HIS A 208 17.74 18.32 12.16
CA HIS A 208 19.12 18.18 12.63
C HIS A 208 20.15 18.69 11.62
N ILE A 209 19.92 18.50 10.31
CA ILE A 209 20.77 19.11 9.26
C ILE A 209 20.66 20.65 9.27
N ARG A 210 19.51 21.23 9.64
CA ARG A 210 19.35 22.67 9.86
C ARG A 210 20.03 23.17 11.15
N LYS A 211 20.21 22.31 12.16
CA LYS A 211 20.99 22.63 13.38
C LYS A 211 22.49 22.63 13.09
N LEU A 212 23.01 21.61 12.41
CA LEU A 212 24.41 21.55 11.94
C LEU A 212 24.80 22.84 11.20
N LYS A 213 23.99 23.25 10.21
CA LYS A 213 24.25 24.44 9.38
C LYS A 213 24.11 25.79 10.09
N LYS A 214 23.75 25.80 11.38
CA LYS A 214 23.69 27.00 12.23
C LYS A 214 24.84 27.11 13.22
N GLN A 215 25.67 26.07 13.39
CA GLN A 215 26.82 26.15 14.28
C GLN A 215 28.02 26.75 13.53
N PRO A 216 28.59 27.88 13.98
CA PRO A 216 29.67 28.56 13.27
C PRO A 216 31.05 27.94 13.50
N GLU A 217 31.19 27.06 14.49
CA GLU A 217 32.48 26.49 14.92
C GLU A 217 32.86 25.20 14.16
N LEU A 218 31.96 24.66 13.33
CA LEU A 218 32.20 23.44 12.56
C LEU A 218 32.92 23.72 11.23
N GLY A 219 33.97 22.96 10.95
CA GLY A 219 34.61 22.93 9.64
C GLY A 219 33.64 22.53 8.53
N LYS A 220 33.85 23.05 7.31
CA LYS A 220 32.97 22.73 6.16
C LYS A 220 32.95 21.23 5.84
N ASP A 221 34.09 20.58 5.99
CA ASP A 221 34.26 19.16 5.68
C ASP A 221 33.66 18.29 6.79
N ASP A 222 33.82 18.67 8.06
CA ASP A 222 33.17 18.01 9.21
C ASP A 222 31.64 18.14 9.15
N ALA A 223 31.13 19.33 8.81
CA ALA A 223 29.70 19.56 8.62
C ALA A 223 29.12 18.73 7.44
N PHE A 224 29.91 18.50 6.38
CA PHE A 224 29.53 17.62 5.28
C PHE A 224 29.55 16.14 5.69
N ALA A 225 30.58 15.70 6.42
CA ALA A 225 30.68 14.36 6.98
C ALA A 225 29.53 14.05 7.95
N ALA A 226 29.24 14.96 8.88
CA ALA A 226 28.12 14.86 9.81
C ALA A 226 26.76 14.82 9.06
N GLN A 227 26.56 15.64 8.02
CA GLN A 227 25.35 15.58 7.19
C GLN A 227 25.21 14.21 6.49
N ALA A 228 26.32 13.62 6.00
CA ALA A 228 26.32 12.30 5.38
C ALA A 228 25.99 11.19 6.40
N GLN A 229 26.56 11.24 7.61
CA GLN A 229 26.26 10.27 8.67
C GLN A 229 24.80 10.36 9.17
N VAL A 230 24.28 11.57 9.42
CA VAL A 230 22.86 11.77 9.80
C VAL A 230 21.90 11.23 8.72
N THR A 231 22.28 11.35 7.45
CA THR A 231 21.53 10.76 6.33
C THR A 231 21.59 9.24 6.34
N ALA A 232 22.76 8.65 6.55
CA ALA A 232 22.93 7.20 6.68
C ALA A 232 22.17 6.60 7.89
N ILE A 233 22.00 7.36 8.99
CA ILE A 233 21.13 6.97 10.11
C ILE A 233 19.65 6.99 9.68
N ALA A 234 19.19 8.08 9.04
CA ALA A 234 17.82 8.18 8.55
C ALA A 234 17.46 7.05 7.58
N ASP A 235 18.35 6.73 6.63
CA ASP A 235 18.15 5.66 5.65
C ASP A 235 18.08 4.26 6.32
N ARG A 236 18.80 4.02 7.43
CA ARG A 236 18.65 2.79 8.23
C ARG A 236 17.25 2.65 8.81
N PHE A 237 16.71 3.70 9.43
CA PHE A 237 15.35 3.69 10.00
C PHE A 237 14.26 3.62 8.92
N ILE A 238 14.45 4.28 7.76
CA ILE A 238 13.56 4.12 6.61
C ILE A 238 13.57 2.67 6.11
N SER A 239 14.75 2.02 6.04
CA SER A 239 14.87 0.61 5.67
C SER A 239 14.22 -0.36 6.68
N GLU A 240 14.20 -0.03 7.98
CA GLU A 240 13.38 -0.78 8.95
C GLU A 240 11.89 -0.59 8.66
N ALA A 241 11.45 0.66 8.41
CA ALA A 241 10.06 0.97 8.11
C ALA A 241 9.55 0.29 6.82
N ASP A 242 10.37 0.23 5.76
CA ASP A 242 10.07 -0.51 4.53
C ASP A 242 9.91 -2.02 4.78
N LYS A 243 10.77 -2.62 5.62
CA LYS A 243 10.65 -4.06 6.00
C LYS A 243 9.37 -4.33 6.79
N LEU A 244 9.01 -3.44 7.70
CA LEU A 244 7.78 -3.54 8.49
C LEU A 244 6.53 -3.39 7.60
N LEU A 245 6.55 -2.44 6.66
CA LEU A 245 5.49 -2.30 5.66
C LEU A 245 5.38 -3.58 4.81
N ALA A 246 6.49 -4.08 4.26
CA ALA A 246 6.48 -5.28 3.41
C ALA A 246 5.97 -6.51 4.18
N SER A 247 6.38 -6.69 5.44
CA SER A 247 5.88 -7.77 6.29
C SER A 247 4.37 -7.65 6.56
N LYS A 248 3.86 -6.44 6.82
CA LYS A 248 2.41 -6.23 7.01
C LYS A 248 1.61 -6.33 5.71
N GLN A 249 2.15 -5.92 4.57
CA GLN A 249 1.45 -6.06 3.28
C GLN A 249 1.29 -7.53 2.87
N LYS A 250 2.29 -8.38 3.16
CA LYS A 250 2.18 -9.84 3.03
C LYS A 250 1.11 -10.43 3.93
N GLU A 251 1.15 -10.10 5.23
CA GLU A 251 0.13 -10.51 6.22
C GLU A 251 -1.30 -10.10 5.79
N LEU A 252 -1.47 -8.87 5.29
CA LEU A 252 -2.74 -8.33 4.79
C LEU A 252 -3.27 -9.04 3.54
N LEU A 253 -2.39 -9.40 2.60
CA LEU A 253 -2.78 -10.09 1.37
C LEU A 253 -3.00 -11.59 1.60
N GLY A 254 -2.21 -12.21 2.47
CA GLY A 254 -2.18 -13.65 2.74
C GLY A 254 -1.07 -14.38 1.98
N GLU A 255 0.11 -13.76 1.86
CA GLU A 255 1.33 -14.30 1.23
C GLU A 255 2.46 -14.57 2.25
#